data_AF-A0A918U6H4-F1
#
_entry.id   AF-A0A918U6H4-F1
#
_cell.length_a   1.000
_cell.length_b   1.000
_cell.length_c   1.000
_cell.angle_alpha   90.00
_cell.angle_beta   90.00
_cell.angle_gamma   90.00
#
_symmetry.space_group_name_H-M   'P 1'
#
loop_
_entity.id
_entity.type
_entity.pdbx_description
1 polymer ?
#
loop_
_entity_poly.entity_id
_entity_poly.type
_entity_poly.pdbx_seq_one_letter_code
_entity_poly.pdbx_strand_id
1 'polypeptide(L)' 'MARELGVSPEGLRDRVEQDQVDRGQGASGELTSAEREEPRRLRRRSREQAETIEVLRKAAVFLAKESDR' A
#
# COMPACT_ATOMS: atom_id res chain seq x y z
N MET A 1 -21.07 -4.48 -24.83
CA MET A 1 -20.14 -4.60 -23.69
C MET A 1 -19.78 -3.26 -23.05
N ALA A 2 -18.76 -2.49 -23.47
CA ALA A 2 -18.34 -1.27 -22.72
C ALA A 2 -19.45 -0.20 -22.57
N ARG A 3 -20.19 0.10 -23.66
CA ARG A 3 -21.35 1.01 -23.64
C ARG A 3 -22.51 0.50 -22.79
N GLU A 4 -22.73 -0.82 -22.76
CA GLU A 4 -23.77 -1.45 -21.92
C GLU A 4 -23.39 -1.39 -20.43
N LEU A 5 -22.09 -1.36 -20.13
CA LEU A 5 -21.56 -1.27 -18.76
C LEU A 5 -21.32 0.17 -18.29
N GLY A 6 -21.63 1.17 -19.11
CA GLY A 6 -21.47 2.59 -18.76
C GLY A 6 -20.02 3.03 -18.55
N VAL A 7 -19.03 2.29 -19.07
CA VAL A 7 -17.60 2.61 -18.94
C VAL A 7 -17.00 3.01 -20.28
N SER A 8 -15.90 3.78 -20.24
CA SER A 8 -15.14 4.07 -21.45
C SER A 8 -14.53 2.78 -22.02
N PRO A 9 -14.57 2.57 -23.35
CA PRO A 9 -13.90 1.44 -23.99
C PRO A 9 -12.41 1.34 -23.64
N GLU A 10 -11.73 2.48 -23.52
CA GLU A 10 -10.33 2.59 -23.17
C GLU A 10 -10.09 2.11 -21.74
N GLY A 11 -10.85 2.61 -20.77
CA GLY A 11 -10.70 2.20 -19.37
C GLY A 11 -11.06 0.73 -19.13
N LEU A 12 -11.95 0.16 -19.94
CA LEU A 12 -12.21 -1.28 -19.92
C LEU A 12 -11.04 -2.09 -20.50
N ARG A 13 -10.43 -1.64 -21.59
CA ARG A 13 -9.24 -2.28 -22.18
C ARG A 13 -8.08 -2.29 -21.20
N ASP A 14 -7.78 -1.14 -20.58
CA ASP A 14 -6.70 -1.01 -19.60
C ASP A 14 -6.89 -1.97 -18.41
N ARG A 15 -8.13 -2.15 -17.94
CA ARG A 15 -8.44 -3.14 -16.88
C ARG A 15 -8.23 -4.57 -17.33
N VAL A 16 -8.61 -4.91 -18.56
CA VAL A 16 -8.43 -6.26 -19.11
C VAL A 16 -6.94 -6.56 -19.32
N GLU A 17 -6.14 -5.57 -19.72
CA GLU A 17 -4.69 -5.69 -19.81
C GLU A 17 -4.06 -5.88 -18.43
N GLN A 18 -4.42 -5.04 -17.45
CA GLN A 18 -3.91 -5.19 -16.07
C GLN A 18 -4.33 -6.53 -15.43
N ASP A 19 -5.53 -7.04 -15.71
CA ASP A 19 -5.98 -8.36 -15.24
C ASP A 19 -5.19 -9.52 -15.88
N GLN A 20 -4.69 -9.35 -17.12
CA GLN A 20 -3.75 -10.31 -17.72
C GLN A 20 -2.38 -10.25 -17.02
N VAL A 21 -1.87 -9.05 -16.74
CA VAL A 21 -0.64 -8.86 -15.97
C VAL A 21 -0.77 -9.50 -14.58
N ASP A 22 -1.88 -9.29 -13.89
CA ASP A 22 -2.17 -9.86 -12.56
C ASP A 22 -2.25 -11.40 -12.57
N ARG A 23 -2.55 -12.01 -13.73
CA ARG A 23 -2.50 -13.47 -13.95
C ARG A 23 -1.14 -13.99 -14.40
N GLY A 24 -0.13 -13.14 -14.48
CA GLY A 24 1.22 -13.49 -14.93
C GLY A 24 1.35 -13.65 -16.45
N GLN A 25 0.43 -13.06 -17.22
CA GLN A 25 0.46 -13.07 -18.69
C GLN A 25 1.05 -11.77 -19.28
N GLY A 26 1.54 -10.89 -18.42
CA GLY A 26 2.18 -9.64 -18.80
C GLY A 26 3.58 -9.81 -19.38
N ALA A 27 4.07 -8.76 -20.03
CA ALA A 27 5.44 -8.67 -20.48
C ALA A 27 6.43 -8.54 -19.31
N SER A 28 7.70 -8.86 -19.58
CA SER A 28 8.76 -8.69 -18.59
C SER A 28 8.85 -7.24 -18.11
N GLY A 29 8.79 -7.04 -16.79
CA GLY A 29 8.84 -5.72 -16.15
C GLY A 29 7.48 -5.07 -15.92
N GLU A 30 6.39 -5.67 -16.38
CA GLU A 30 5.05 -5.21 -16.00
C GLU A 30 4.74 -5.59 -14.55
N LEU A 31 4.26 -4.61 -13.78
CA LEU A 31 3.90 -4.80 -12.39
C LEU A 31 2.41 -5.13 -12.27
N THR A 32 2.12 -6.18 -11.51
CA THR A 32 0.78 -6.48 -11.02
C THR A 32 0.24 -5.34 -10.16
N SER A 33 -1.08 -5.28 -10.02
CA SER A 33 -1.76 -4.33 -9.15
C SER A 33 -1.25 -4.41 -7.71
N ALA A 34 -0.91 -5.62 -7.23
CA ALA A 34 -0.37 -5.85 -5.90
C ALA A 34 1.06 -5.28 -5.74
N GLU A 35 1.94 -5.53 -6.71
CA GLU A 35 3.31 -4.99 -6.70
C GLU A 35 3.32 -3.47 -6.76
N ARG A 36 2.40 -2.85 -7.53
CA ARG A 36 2.25 -1.40 -7.60
C ARG A 36 1.84 -0.78 -6.25
N GLU A 37 1.05 -1.49 -5.45
CA GLU A 37 0.54 -1.00 -4.16
C GLU A 37 1.53 -1.19 -3.00
N GLU A 38 2.38 -2.22 -3.06
CA GLU A 38 3.26 -2.59 -1.95
C GLU A 38 4.17 -1.43 -1.45
N PRO A 39 4.79 -0.59 -2.30
CA PRO A 39 5.58 0.55 -1.82
C PRO A 39 4.78 1.54 -0.99
N ARG A 40 3.50 1.76 -1.32
CA ARG A 40 2.62 2.65 -0.57
C ARG A 40 2.28 2.04 0.79
N ARG A 41 1.94 0.74 0.79
CA ARG A 41 1.66 -0.02 2.01
C ARG A 41 2.83 -0.03 2.97
N LEU A 42 4.04 -0.29 2.47
CA LEU A 42 5.26 -0.31 3.28
C LEU A 42 5.61 1.06 3.84
N ARG A 43 5.49 2.14 3.05
CA ARG A 43 5.71 3.51 3.53
C ARG A 43 4.74 3.88 4.65
N ARG A 44 3.46 3.51 4.50
CA ARG A 44 2.45 3.72 5.54
C ARG A 44 2.81 2.97 6.82
N ARG A 45 3.11 1.67 6.72
CA ARG A 45 3.48 0.84 7.87
C ARG A 45 4.73 1.38 8.58
N SER A 46 5.74 1.78 7.82
CA SER A 46 6.97 2.34 8.38
C SER A 46 6.70 3.63 9.18
N ARG A 47 5.83 4.51 8.66
CA ARG A 47 5.39 5.71 9.38
C ARG A 47 4.65 5.36 10.68
N GLU A 48 3.67 4.45 10.61
CA GLU A 48 2.90 4.01 11.79
C GLU A 48 3.80 3.38 12.87
N GLN A 49 4.82 2.62 12.45
CA GLN A 49 5.81 2.05 13.37
C GLN A 49 6.69 3.13 14.02
N ALA A 50 7.16 4.11 13.24
CA ALA A 50 7.94 5.22 13.77
C ALA A 50 7.16 6.03 14.81
N GLU A 51 5.89 6.33 14.53
CA GLU A 51 4.99 7.02 15.47
C GLU A 51 4.79 6.20 16.75
N THR A 52 4.59 4.89 16.64
CA THR A 52 4.45 3.98 17.80
C THR A 52 5.71 3.97 18.67
N ILE A 53 6.89 3.86 18.04
CA ILE A 53 8.18 3.87 18.74
C ILE A 53 8.38 5.18 19.52
N GLU A 54 8.03 6.32 18.92
CA GLU A 54 8.13 7.62 19.58
C GLU A 54 7.22 7.74 20.80
N VAL A 55 5.99 7.23 20.72
CA VAL A 55 5.07 7.20 21.88
C VAL A 55 5.63 6.34 22.99
N LEU A 56 6.11 5.13 22.67
CA LEU A 56 6.68 4.21 23.66
C LEU A 56 7.94 4.78 24.32
N ARG A 57 8.80 5.46 23.53
CA ARG A 57 9.99 6.14 24.05
C ARG A 57 9.61 7.22 25.06
N LYS A 58 8.63 8.07 24.73
CA LYS A 58 8.16 9.13 25.64
C LYS A 58 7.55 8.55 26.92
N ALA A 59 6.77 7.48 26.80
CA ALA A 59 6.20 6.78 27.95
C ALA A 59 7.29 6.18 28.85
N ALA A 60 8.31 5.53 28.27
CA ALA A 60 9.43 4.98 29.03
C ALA A 60 10.20 6.06 29.80
N VAL A 61 10.48 7.21 29.16
CA VAL A 61 11.14 8.34 29.83
C VAL A 61 10.29 8.90 30.97
N PHE A 62 8.98 9.03 30.77
CA PHE A 62 8.05 9.47 31.82
C PHE A 62 8.04 8.52 33.01
N LEU A 63 7.91 7.21 32.75
CA LEU A 63 7.87 6.19 33.80
C LEU A 63 9.18 6.12 34.61
N ALA A 64 10.33 6.24 33.95
CA ALA A 64 11.62 6.28 34.62
C ALA A 64 11.70 7.45 35.61
N LYS A 65 11.27 8.65 35.20
CA LYS A 65 11.25 9.83 36.07
C LYS A 65 10.31 9.69 37.27
N GLU A 66 9.16 9.05 37.09
CA GLU A 66 8.23 8.81 38.20
C GLU A 66 8.74 7.75 39.18
N SER A 67 9.54 6.79 38.72
CA SER A 67 10.10 5.73 39.56
C SER A 67 11.27 6.21 40.44
N ASP A 68 11.97 7.26 40.01
CA ASP A 68 13.09 7.88 40.74
C ASP A 68 12.62 8.84 41.86
N ARG A 69 11.31 9.06 42.01
CA ARG A 69 10.71 10.00 42.97
C ARG A 69 10.27 9.32 44.27
#